data_AF-A0A7C6JAS4-F1
#
_entry.id   AF-A0A7C6JAS4-F1
#
_cell.length_a   1.000
_cell.length_b   1.000
_cell.length_c   1.000
_cell.angle_alpha   90.00
_cell.angle_beta   90.00
_cell.angle_gamma   90.00
#
_symmetry.space_group_name_H-M   'P 1'
#
loop_
_entity.id
_entity.type
_entity.pdbx_description
1 polymer ?
#
loop_
_entity_poly.entity_id
_entity_poly.type
_entity_poly.pdbx_seq_one_letter_code
_entity_poly.pdbx_strand_id
1 'polypeptide(L)'
;MLRKFALIIVCLGLVVAAVGCNGENQTEPDKTGEQKTAEIMNEFQSLTESDTQKDTIVEEVAAFIENNIKHVSREDASKMVNEFEKLQKEYLPQLENLFFDDDIQAGVNNEYKSITEQSAIKDPALKELITKTNNSGYRVETAEGTYFPIIDYEFYKKYRDHVTADLQDYIDIMAVESNTVPAKDAALVISWDEIVKRALNQERFINTHSGSEKIDEIKQLYQKYITFILYGCNNTPLFSYDTKTFNPQAREAYLNAVANNGSSELIKDLEEYLNVVIKNDNKLTSQVEEYRASLRKKYIPEQNS
;
A
#
# COMPACT_ATOMS: atom_id res chain seq x y z
N MET A 1 17.62 15.59 -83.36
CA MET A 1 17.76 17.06 -83.46
C MET A 1 18.83 17.52 -82.48
N LEU A 2 19.70 18.42 -82.98
CA LEU A 2 20.72 19.29 -82.38
C LEU A 2 20.92 19.27 -80.84
N ARG A 3 22.13 18.95 -80.34
CA ARG A 3 23.32 19.82 -80.07
C ARG A 3 23.16 20.75 -78.85
N LYS A 4 23.91 20.48 -77.76
CA LYS A 4 25.13 21.18 -77.23
C LYS A 4 24.78 22.46 -76.44
N PHE A 5 25.35 22.77 -75.26
CA PHE A 5 26.75 22.89 -74.77
C PHE A 5 26.76 22.70 -73.22
N ALA A 6 27.72 22.11 -72.48
CA ALA A 6 29.20 22.14 -72.40
C ALA A 6 29.82 23.41 -71.77
N LEU A 7 30.35 23.30 -70.53
CA LEU A 7 31.51 24.02 -69.90
C LEU A 7 31.64 23.53 -68.44
N ILE A 8 32.56 22.62 -68.06
CA ILE A 8 34.02 22.69 -67.78
C ILE A 8 34.40 23.58 -66.58
N ILE A 9 35.10 22.97 -65.60
CA ILE A 9 36.33 23.38 -64.86
C ILE A 9 36.46 22.41 -63.64
N VAL A 10 37.28 21.35 -63.68
CA VAL A 10 38.71 21.24 -63.29
C VAL A 10 39.02 21.77 -61.89
N CYS A 11 39.34 20.89 -60.94
CA CYS A 11 40.62 20.94 -60.22
C CYS A 11 40.88 19.68 -59.37
N LEU A 12 42.10 19.19 -59.55
CA LEU A 12 42.77 18.09 -58.88
C LEU A 12 43.03 18.46 -57.41
N GLY A 13 42.76 17.53 -56.50
CA GLY A 13 43.12 17.65 -55.09
C GLY A 13 43.23 16.27 -54.45
N LEU A 14 44.35 15.60 -54.69
CA LEU A 14 44.78 14.42 -53.92
C LEU A 14 45.08 14.85 -52.48
N VAL A 15 44.30 14.36 -51.52
CA VAL A 15 44.73 14.22 -50.13
C VAL A 15 44.48 12.77 -49.71
N VAL A 16 45.56 12.07 -49.43
CA VAL A 16 45.58 10.71 -48.87
C VAL A 16 45.71 10.84 -47.36
N ALA A 17 44.78 10.21 -46.63
CA ALA A 17 44.85 9.69 -45.24
C ALA A 17 43.41 9.68 -44.70
N ALA A 18 42.92 8.77 -43.87
CA ALA A 18 43.30 7.47 -43.36
C ALA A 18 42.01 6.90 -42.72
N VAL A 19 41.88 5.58 -42.71
CA VAL A 19 41.17 4.72 -41.73
C VAL A 19 39.93 5.30 -41.01
N GLY A 20 38.78 4.66 -41.20
CA GLY A 20 37.63 4.84 -40.31
C GLY A 20 36.48 3.92 -40.66
N CYS A 21 36.54 2.66 -40.25
CA CYS A 21 35.35 1.82 -40.13
C CYS A 21 34.38 2.49 -39.16
N ASN A 22 33.23 2.95 -39.66
CA ASN A 22 32.16 3.45 -38.82
C ASN A 22 31.36 2.24 -38.33
N GLY A 23 31.83 1.63 -37.24
CA GLY A 23 31.07 0.64 -36.48
C GLY A 23 29.96 1.35 -35.72
N GLU A 24 28.72 1.03 -36.05
CA GLU A 24 27.59 1.24 -35.15
C GLU A 24 27.88 0.49 -33.85
N ASN A 25 28.03 1.23 -32.75
CA ASN A 25 28.07 0.64 -31.41
C ASN A 25 26.69 0.03 -31.11
N GLN A 26 26.54 -1.26 -31.40
CA GLN A 26 25.62 -2.11 -30.66
C GLN A 26 26.20 -2.29 -29.26
N THR A 27 25.58 -1.67 -28.27
CA THR A 27 25.85 -1.95 -26.86
C THR A 27 25.50 -3.43 -26.62
N GLU A 28 26.48 -4.27 -26.34
CA GLU A 28 26.22 -5.64 -25.86
C GLU A 28 25.36 -5.58 -24.59
N PRO A 29 24.39 -6.49 -24.40
CA PRO A 29 23.67 -6.58 -23.13
C PRO A 29 24.65 -6.87 -22.00
N ASP A 30 24.48 -6.19 -20.86
CA ASP A 30 25.30 -6.34 -19.65
C ASP A 30 25.06 -7.73 -19.02
N LYS A 31 25.77 -8.74 -19.54
CA LYS A 31 25.70 -10.14 -19.09
C LYS A 31 26.10 -10.32 -17.62
N THR A 32 26.84 -9.38 -17.04
CA THR A 32 27.31 -9.48 -15.65
C THR A 32 26.24 -9.01 -14.67
N GLY A 33 25.45 -8.00 -15.02
CA GLY A 33 24.28 -7.56 -14.24
C GLY A 33 23.18 -8.61 -14.20
N GLU A 34 22.81 -9.17 -15.36
CA GLU A 34 21.76 -10.19 -15.46
C GLU A 34 22.08 -11.47 -14.67
N GLN A 35 23.34 -11.92 -14.71
CA GLN A 35 23.77 -13.10 -13.96
C GLN A 35 23.67 -12.87 -12.45
N LYS A 36 24.09 -11.69 -11.96
CA LYS A 36 24.01 -11.35 -10.53
C LYS A 36 22.56 -11.27 -10.05
N THR A 37 21.66 -10.69 -10.84
CA THR A 37 20.22 -10.66 -10.51
C THR A 37 19.64 -12.08 -10.43
N ALA A 38 19.98 -12.97 -11.37
CA ALA A 38 19.53 -14.36 -11.34
C ALA A 38 20.04 -15.12 -10.10
N GLU A 39 21.30 -14.91 -9.70
CA GLU A 39 21.87 -15.49 -8.48
C GLU A 39 21.10 -15.04 -7.23
N ILE A 40 20.84 -13.74 -7.09
CA ILE A 40 20.05 -13.19 -5.97
C ILE A 40 18.64 -13.79 -5.92
N MET A 41 17.96 -13.88 -7.06
CA MET A 41 16.59 -14.40 -7.09
C MET A 41 16.51 -15.89 -6.77
N ASN A 42 17.51 -16.69 -7.19
CA ASN A 42 17.59 -18.10 -6.84
C ASN A 42 17.88 -18.31 -5.34
N GLU A 43 18.75 -17.47 -4.76
CA GLU A 43 19.03 -17.49 -3.32
C GLU A 43 17.79 -17.09 -2.50
N PHE A 44 17.07 -16.04 -2.94
CA PHE A 44 15.79 -15.64 -2.36
C PHE A 44 14.79 -16.80 -2.38
N GLN A 45 14.59 -17.43 -3.54
CA GLN A 45 13.68 -18.55 -3.66
C GLN A 45 14.05 -19.69 -2.71
N SER A 46 15.33 -20.07 -2.68
CA SER A 46 15.84 -21.12 -1.79
C SER A 46 15.61 -20.81 -0.31
N LEU A 47 15.77 -19.53 0.08
CA LEU A 47 15.48 -19.06 1.44
C LEU A 47 14.00 -19.26 1.78
N THR A 48 13.09 -18.83 0.90
CA THR A 48 11.63 -18.87 1.12
C THR A 48 11.02 -20.27 1.02
N GLU A 49 11.65 -21.22 0.32
CA GLU A 49 11.19 -22.60 0.16
C GLU A 49 11.68 -23.55 1.28
N SER A 50 12.56 -23.08 2.16
CA SER A 50 13.10 -23.94 3.22
C SER A 50 12.02 -24.32 4.25
N ASP A 51 11.90 -25.61 4.53
CA ASP A 51 10.96 -26.22 5.50
C ASP A 51 11.35 -25.94 6.98
N THR A 52 12.07 -24.83 7.22
CA THR A 52 12.64 -24.47 8.52
C THR A 52 11.65 -23.71 9.41
N GLN A 53 12.04 -23.40 10.66
CA GLN A 53 11.17 -22.71 11.62
C GLN A 53 10.75 -21.34 11.08
N LYS A 54 9.43 -21.17 10.84
CA LYS A 54 8.83 -19.95 10.28
C LYS A 54 9.10 -18.67 11.10
N ASP A 55 9.54 -18.80 12.35
CA ASP A 55 9.85 -17.65 13.19
C ASP A 55 11.16 -16.95 12.80
N THR A 56 12.14 -17.69 12.29
CA THR A 56 13.47 -17.18 11.98
C THR A 56 13.57 -16.77 10.51
N ILE A 57 12.80 -17.43 9.64
CA ILE A 57 12.79 -17.15 8.21
C ILE A 57 12.29 -15.74 7.87
N VAL A 58 11.34 -15.17 8.63
CA VAL A 58 10.79 -13.83 8.30
C VAL A 58 11.84 -12.74 8.50
N GLU A 59 12.60 -12.79 9.60
CA GLU A 59 13.71 -11.87 9.86
C GLU A 59 14.82 -12.02 8.81
N GLU A 60 15.19 -13.27 8.48
CA GLU A 60 16.22 -13.57 7.48
C GLU A 60 15.82 -13.06 6.09
N VAL A 61 14.58 -13.27 5.68
CA VAL A 61 14.05 -12.75 4.41
C VAL A 61 14.05 -11.22 4.40
N ALA A 62 13.64 -10.57 5.50
CA ALA A 62 13.68 -9.11 5.59
C ALA A 62 15.11 -8.57 5.43
N ALA A 63 16.09 -9.19 6.11
CA ALA A 63 17.50 -8.84 5.99
C ALA A 63 18.06 -9.12 4.59
N PHE A 64 17.65 -10.22 3.97
CA PHE A 64 18.05 -10.56 2.60
C PHE A 64 17.56 -9.49 1.60
N ILE A 65 16.30 -9.08 1.69
CA ILE A 65 15.73 -8.04 0.84
C ILE A 65 16.50 -6.74 1.02
N GLU A 66 16.69 -6.28 2.26
CA GLU A 66 17.43 -5.03 2.56
C GLU A 66 18.81 -4.97 1.88
N ASN A 67 19.53 -6.08 1.92
CA ASN A 67 20.89 -6.15 1.38
C ASN A 67 20.93 -6.24 -0.16
N ASN A 68 19.89 -6.78 -0.79
CA ASN A 68 19.92 -7.16 -2.19
C ASN A 68 18.96 -6.39 -3.10
N ILE A 69 17.94 -5.71 -2.57
CA ILE A 69 16.85 -5.10 -3.35
C ILE A 69 17.34 -4.07 -4.39
N LYS A 70 18.44 -3.36 -4.10
CA LYS A 70 19.07 -2.39 -5.01
C LYS A 70 19.82 -3.02 -6.20
N HIS A 71 19.99 -4.34 -6.21
CA HIS A 71 20.76 -5.10 -7.20
C HIS A 71 19.89 -5.92 -8.15
N VAL A 72 18.57 -5.80 -8.04
CA VAL A 72 17.60 -6.50 -8.89
C VAL A 72 16.74 -5.49 -9.64
N SER A 73 15.98 -5.96 -10.63
CA SER A 73 14.99 -5.15 -11.34
C SER A 73 13.88 -4.70 -10.38
N ARG A 74 13.09 -3.68 -10.77
CA ARG A 74 11.92 -3.27 -9.96
C ARG A 74 10.88 -4.38 -9.88
N GLU A 75 10.74 -5.13 -10.96
CA GLU A 75 9.83 -6.26 -11.09
C GLU A 75 10.24 -7.38 -10.11
N ASP A 76 11.53 -7.72 -10.06
CA ASP A 76 12.04 -8.75 -9.15
C ASP A 76 12.04 -8.29 -7.68
N ALA A 77 12.39 -7.02 -7.41
CA ALA A 77 12.22 -6.42 -6.10
C ALA A 77 10.76 -6.51 -5.63
N SER A 78 9.80 -6.28 -6.52
CA SER A 78 8.37 -6.34 -6.20
C SER A 78 7.92 -7.76 -5.88
N LYS A 79 8.42 -8.77 -6.60
CA LYS A 79 8.20 -10.18 -6.25
C LYS A 79 8.74 -10.50 -4.86
N MET A 80 9.98 -10.07 -4.56
CA MET A 80 10.59 -10.30 -3.25
C MET A 80 9.76 -9.69 -2.12
N VAL A 81 9.29 -8.45 -2.30
CA VAL A 81 8.48 -7.75 -1.31
C VAL A 81 7.07 -8.37 -1.16
N ASN A 82 6.44 -8.80 -2.26
CA ASN A 82 5.14 -9.46 -2.20
C ASN A 82 5.21 -10.80 -1.44
N GLU A 83 6.24 -11.61 -1.70
CA GLU A 83 6.39 -12.88 -0.99
C GLU A 83 6.81 -12.71 0.47
N PHE A 84 7.58 -11.66 0.78
CA PHE A 84 7.83 -11.30 2.18
C PHE A 84 6.54 -10.94 2.92
N GLU A 85 5.66 -10.13 2.33
CA GLU A 85 4.37 -9.79 2.94
C GLU A 85 3.48 -11.01 3.13
N LYS A 86 3.46 -11.93 2.16
CA LYS A 86 2.75 -13.20 2.28
C LYS A 86 3.30 -14.06 3.42
N LEU A 87 4.62 -14.21 3.51
CA LEU A 87 5.28 -14.91 4.62
C LEU A 87 4.92 -14.28 5.97
N GLN A 88 4.92 -12.95 6.04
CA GLN A 88 4.52 -12.25 7.25
C GLN A 88 3.06 -12.54 7.64
N LYS A 89 2.14 -12.51 6.68
CA LYS A 89 0.72 -12.83 6.90
C LYS A 89 0.53 -14.27 7.38
N GLU A 90 1.30 -15.22 6.84
CA GLU A 90 1.26 -16.62 7.26
C GLU A 90 1.83 -16.86 8.67
N TYR A 91 2.86 -16.10 9.05
CA TYR A 91 3.50 -16.22 10.37
C TYR A 91 2.76 -15.47 11.48
N LEU A 92 2.03 -14.40 11.15
CA LEU A 92 1.37 -13.52 12.12
C LEU A 92 0.55 -14.26 13.19
N PRO A 93 -0.29 -15.28 12.88
CA PRO A 93 -1.04 -15.99 13.92
C PRO A 93 -0.17 -16.71 14.96
N GLN A 94 1.02 -17.18 14.55
CA GLN A 94 1.96 -17.83 15.47
C GLN A 94 2.62 -16.80 16.39
N LEU A 95 2.97 -15.64 15.84
CA LEU A 95 3.51 -14.52 16.61
C LEU A 95 2.46 -13.95 17.58
N GLU A 96 1.19 -13.82 17.16
CA GLU A 96 0.08 -13.43 18.04
C GLU A 96 -0.06 -14.39 19.23
N ASN A 97 -0.05 -15.70 18.99
CA ASN A 97 -0.11 -16.70 20.07
C ASN A 97 1.05 -16.58 21.07
N LEU A 98 2.25 -16.25 20.59
CA LEU A 98 3.39 -15.98 21.47
C LEU A 98 3.17 -14.73 22.33
N PHE A 99 2.61 -13.67 21.73
CA PHE A 99 2.29 -12.45 22.48
C PHE A 99 1.17 -12.66 23.49
N PHE A 100 0.21 -13.57 23.25
CA PHE A 100 -0.88 -13.86 24.17
C PHE A 100 -0.49 -14.70 25.39
N ASP A 101 0.77 -15.11 25.52
CA ASP A 101 1.28 -15.66 26.77
C ASP A 101 1.21 -14.63 27.91
N ASP A 102 0.78 -15.05 29.10
CA ASP A 102 0.53 -14.17 30.24
C ASP A 102 1.80 -13.42 30.70
N ASP A 103 2.96 -14.09 30.69
CA ASP A 103 4.23 -13.48 31.09
C ASP A 103 4.69 -12.46 30.05
N ILE A 104 4.46 -12.74 28.76
CA ILE A 104 4.72 -11.79 27.67
C ILE A 104 3.78 -10.58 27.74
N GLN A 105 2.48 -10.79 27.94
CA GLN A 105 1.52 -9.68 28.14
C GLN A 105 1.94 -8.78 29.30
N ALA A 106 2.29 -9.37 30.45
CA ALA A 106 2.73 -8.62 31.62
C ALA A 106 4.04 -7.87 31.36
N GLY A 107 5.01 -8.50 30.69
CA GLY A 107 6.27 -7.89 30.29
C GLY A 107 6.07 -6.69 29.37
N VAL A 108 5.29 -6.88 28.29
CA VAL A 108 4.95 -5.82 27.34
C VAL A 108 4.23 -4.68 28.06
N ASN A 109 3.24 -4.96 28.91
CA ASN A 109 2.52 -3.94 29.66
C ASN A 109 3.45 -3.08 30.53
N ASN A 110 4.41 -3.70 31.23
CA ASN A 110 5.34 -3.02 32.11
C ASN A 110 6.33 -2.12 31.34
N GLU A 111 6.65 -2.47 30.09
CA GLU A 111 7.65 -1.78 29.27
C GLU A 111 7.06 -1.14 28.00
N TYR A 112 5.73 -1.02 27.88
CA TYR A 112 5.05 -0.64 26.64
C TYR A 112 5.50 0.72 26.10
N LYS A 113 5.70 1.68 27.00
CA LYS A 113 6.26 2.99 26.65
C LYS A 113 7.66 2.85 26.03
N SER A 114 8.52 2.02 26.61
CA SER A 114 9.86 1.78 26.07
C SER A 114 9.82 1.13 24.70
N ILE A 115 8.90 0.17 24.50
CA ILE A 115 8.69 -0.53 23.23
C ILE A 115 8.26 0.45 22.13
N THR A 116 7.22 1.25 22.41
CA THR A 116 6.65 2.20 21.44
C THR A 116 7.56 3.39 21.13
N GLU A 117 8.33 3.87 22.10
CA GLU A 117 9.32 4.93 21.92
C GLU A 117 10.68 4.39 21.41
N GLN A 118 10.80 3.08 21.16
CA GLN A 118 12.04 2.41 20.74
C GLN A 118 13.24 2.73 21.65
N SER A 119 13.01 2.73 22.96
CA SER A 119 14.03 2.98 23.97
C SER A 119 14.47 1.69 24.68
N ALA A 120 15.30 1.80 25.72
CA ALA A 120 15.89 0.65 26.37
C ALA A 120 14.83 -0.21 27.11
N ILE A 121 14.67 -1.46 26.65
CA ILE A 121 13.92 -2.53 27.31
C ILE A 121 14.85 -3.21 28.33
N LYS A 122 14.38 -3.35 29.57
CA LYS A 122 15.16 -3.86 30.70
C LYS A 122 15.24 -5.38 30.72
N ASP A 123 14.10 -6.04 30.49
CA ASP A 123 14.06 -7.49 30.46
C ASP A 123 14.78 -8.02 29.20
N PRO A 124 15.82 -8.86 29.34
CA PRO A 124 16.61 -9.32 28.20
C PRO A 124 15.81 -10.20 27.22
N ALA A 125 14.91 -11.06 27.72
CA ALA A 125 14.13 -11.97 26.88
C ALA A 125 13.06 -11.20 26.11
N LEU A 126 12.37 -10.27 26.77
CA LEU A 126 11.44 -9.35 26.12
C LEU A 126 12.16 -8.48 25.08
N LYS A 127 13.35 -7.97 25.40
CA LYS A 127 14.15 -7.19 24.46
C LYS A 127 14.48 -7.99 23.20
N GLU A 128 14.87 -9.26 23.33
CA GLU A 128 15.14 -10.15 22.21
C GLU A 128 13.88 -10.38 21.37
N LEU A 129 12.74 -10.71 22.01
CA LEU A 129 11.46 -10.89 21.33
C LEU A 129 11.02 -9.65 20.54
N ILE A 130 11.06 -8.47 21.17
CA ILE A 130 10.67 -7.20 20.52
C ILE A 130 11.63 -6.84 19.39
N THR A 131 12.93 -7.09 19.55
CA THR A 131 13.92 -6.85 18.49
C THR A 131 13.65 -7.74 17.28
N LYS A 132 13.44 -9.05 17.49
CA LYS A 132 13.10 -10.00 16.43
C LYS A 132 11.78 -9.62 15.74
N THR A 133 10.77 -9.23 16.52
CA THR A 133 9.47 -8.75 16.02
C THR A 133 9.64 -7.55 15.09
N ASN A 134 10.40 -6.55 15.51
CA ASN A 134 10.64 -5.33 14.73
C ASN A 134 11.48 -5.59 13.48
N ASN A 135 12.55 -6.40 13.58
CA ASN A 135 13.39 -6.76 12.44
C ASN A 135 12.63 -7.58 11.40
N SER A 136 11.63 -8.35 11.84
CA SER A 136 10.71 -9.09 10.99
C SER A 136 9.62 -8.22 10.35
N GLY A 137 9.64 -6.89 10.55
CA GLY A 137 8.67 -5.96 9.96
C GLY A 137 7.30 -5.94 10.62
N TYR A 138 7.22 -6.31 11.90
CA TYR A 138 6.02 -6.15 12.73
C TYR A 138 6.23 -5.05 13.76
N ARG A 139 5.14 -4.58 14.35
CA ARG A 139 5.17 -3.75 15.56
C ARG A 139 4.12 -4.20 16.56
N VAL A 140 4.31 -3.84 17.82
CA VAL A 140 3.31 -4.06 18.87
C VAL A 140 2.21 -2.99 18.78
N GLU A 141 0.96 -3.43 18.90
CA GLU A 141 -0.23 -2.60 19.03
C GLU A 141 -1.05 -3.04 20.26
N THR A 142 -2.01 -2.20 20.67
CA THR A 142 -2.93 -2.56 21.75
C THR A 142 -4.39 -2.20 21.44
N ALA A 143 -5.28 -3.08 21.87
CA ALA A 143 -6.72 -2.86 21.94
C ALA A 143 -7.25 -3.48 23.23
N GLU A 144 -8.12 -2.76 23.94
CA GLU A 144 -8.76 -3.21 25.19
C GLU A 144 -7.78 -3.73 26.27
N GLY A 145 -6.53 -3.26 26.27
CA GLY A 145 -5.50 -3.67 27.24
C GLY A 145 -4.77 -4.97 26.88
N THR A 146 -5.09 -5.58 25.74
CA THR A 146 -4.34 -6.70 25.16
C THR A 146 -3.30 -6.17 24.18
N TYR A 147 -2.10 -6.74 24.21
CA TYR A 147 -1.02 -6.40 23.29
C TYR A 147 -0.86 -7.49 22.23
N PHE A 148 -0.65 -7.10 20.98
CA PHE A 148 -0.49 -8.04 19.88
C PHE A 148 0.38 -7.44 18.77
N PRO A 149 1.10 -8.28 18.01
CA PRO A 149 1.83 -7.84 16.84
C PRO A 149 0.86 -7.48 15.70
N ILE A 150 1.22 -6.51 14.88
CA ILE A 150 0.64 -6.26 13.58
C ILE A 150 1.76 -6.08 12.56
N ILE A 151 1.47 -6.30 11.27
CA ILE A 151 2.42 -5.93 10.20
C ILE A 151 2.62 -4.42 10.22
N ASP A 152 3.88 -3.99 10.29
CA ASP A 152 4.24 -2.59 10.21
C ASP A 152 4.53 -2.21 8.75
N TYR A 153 3.56 -1.63 8.05
CA TYR A 153 3.78 -1.19 6.67
C TYR A 153 4.67 0.06 6.57
N GLU A 154 4.99 0.74 7.68
CA GLU A 154 6.02 1.78 7.66
C GLU A 154 7.41 1.18 7.40
N PHE A 155 7.66 -0.05 7.89
CA PHE A 155 8.88 -0.82 7.59
C PHE A 155 9.13 -0.95 6.09
N TYR A 156 8.06 -1.08 5.28
CA TYR A 156 8.15 -1.26 3.83
C TYR A 156 8.61 0.00 3.09
N LYS A 157 8.58 1.18 3.73
CA LYS A 157 9.00 2.44 3.09
C LYS A 157 10.44 2.42 2.58
N LYS A 158 11.32 1.64 3.22
CA LYS A 158 12.71 1.45 2.76
C LYS A 158 12.81 0.72 1.41
N TYR A 159 11.78 -0.06 1.03
CA TYR A 159 11.72 -0.76 -0.25
C TYR A 159 11.04 0.05 -1.34
N ARG A 160 10.30 1.11 -0.98
CA ARG A 160 9.44 1.90 -1.87
C ARG A 160 10.15 2.29 -3.16
N ASP A 161 11.32 2.91 -3.10
CA ASP A 161 11.98 3.44 -4.30
C ASP A 161 12.56 2.36 -5.23
N HIS A 162 12.58 1.10 -4.79
CA HIS A 162 13.11 -0.04 -5.51
C HIS A 162 12.04 -0.91 -6.19
N VAL A 163 10.76 -0.72 -5.88
CA VAL A 163 9.67 -1.55 -6.41
C VAL A 163 8.93 -0.85 -7.56
N THR A 164 8.02 -1.57 -8.22
CA THR A 164 7.17 -1.04 -9.30
C THR A 164 6.22 0.04 -8.78
N ALA A 165 5.73 0.90 -9.68
CA ALA A 165 4.92 2.06 -9.31
C ALA A 165 3.60 1.68 -8.60
N ASP A 166 3.01 0.54 -8.95
CA ASP A 166 1.84 0.02 -8.25
C ASP A 166 2.19 -0.39 -6.82
N LEU A 167 3.27 -1.15 -6.61
CA LEU A 167 3.66 -1.56 -5.26
C LEU A 167 4.13 -0.38 -4.40
N GLN A 168 4.68 0.68 -5.01
CA GLN A 168 4.95 1.96 -4.33
C GLN A 168 3.68 2.57 -3.75
N ASP A 169 2.64 2.72 -4.57
CA ASP A 169 1.37 3.30 -4.13
C ASP A 169 0.67 2.39 -3.11
N TYR A 170 0.79 1.06 -3.24
CA TYR A 170 0.30 0.11 -2.24
C TYR A 170 0.97 0.30 -0.88
N ILE A 171 2.31 0.36 -0.84
CA ILE A 171 3.08 0.62 0.40
C ILE A 171 2.65 1.95 1.02
N ASP A 172 2.44 2.98 0.21
CA ASP A 172 1.99 4.29 0.70
C ASP A 172 0.60 4.24 1.33
N ILE A 173 -0.34 3.51 0.72
CA ILE A 173 -1.68 3.31 1.27
C ILE A 173 -1.59 2.51 2.58
N MET A 174 -0.92 1.37 2.57
CA MET A 174 -0.91 0.45 3.70
C MET A 174 -0.15 1.00 4.91
N ALA A 175 0.92 1.78 4.70
CA ALA A 175 1.62 2.46 5.80
C ALA A 175 0.68 3.43 6.54
N VAL A 176 -0.18 4.16 5.82
CA VAL A 176 -1.18 5.03 6.46
C VAL A 176 -2.20 4.22 7.28
N GLU A 177 -2.61 3.04 6.77
CA GLU A 177 -3.52 2.14 7.49
C GLU A 177 -2.88 1.53 8.75
N SER A 178 -1.63 1.09 8.68
CA SER A 178 -0.93 0.47 9.81
C SER A 178 -0.53 1.47 10.90
N ASN A 179 -0.16 2.69 10.50
CA ASN A 179 0.23 3.74 11.44
C ASN A 179 -0.95 4.32 12.19
N THR A 180 -2.14 4.35 11.57
CA THR A 180 -3.34 4.88 12.21
C THR A 180 -4.56 4.12 11.73
N VAL A 181 -5.02 3.19 12.56
CA VAL A 181 -6.22 2.41 12.29
C VAL A 181 -7.44 3.33 12.19
N PRO A 182 -8.37 3.09 11.24
CA PRO A 182 -9.51 3.99 11.04
C PRO A 182 -10.62 3.83 12.08
N ALA A 183 -10.70 2.66 12.73
CA ALA A 183 -11.74 2.36 13.71
C ALA A 183 -11.21 1.46 14.84
N LYS A 184 -11.66 1.71 16.07
CA LYS A 184 -11.48 0.88 17.28
C LYS A 184 -12.80 0.85 18.06
N ASP A 185 -13.13 -0.27 18.69
CA ASP A 185 -14.35 -0.46 19.52
C ASP A 185 -15.63 0.00 18.82
N ALA A 186 -15.77 -0.38 17.55
CA ALA A 186 -16.87 0.02 16.66
C ALA A 186 -17.10 1.55 16.55
N ALA A 187 -16.06 2.36 16.79
CA ALA A 187 -16.02 3.80 16.58
C ALA A 187 -14.95 4.14 15.53
N LEU A 188 -15.24 5.11 14.66
CA LEU A 188 -14.23 5.79 13.87
C LEU A 188 -13.32 6.57 14.82
N VAL A 189 -12.02 6.36 14.69
CA VAL A 189 -10.99 7.05 15.51
C VAL A 189 -10.15 8.03 14.68
N ILE A 190 -10.47 8.17 13.40
CA ILE A 190 -9.98 9.22 12.49
C ILE A 190 -11.13 10.12 12.04
N SER A 191 -10.81 11.31 11.50
CA SER A 191 -11.82 12.24 11.02
C SER A 191 -12.53 11.75 9.75
N TRP A 192 -13.73 12.27 9.51
CA TRP A 192 -14.46 12.03 8.26
C TRP A 192 -13.69 12.51 7.02
N ASP A 193 -12.93 13.61 7.12
CA ASP A 193 -12.04 14.07 6.03
C ASP A 193 -10.97 13.04 5.70
N GLU A 194 -10.34 12.44 6.71
CA GLU A 194 -9.32 11.42 6.51
C GLU A 194 -9.93 10.13 5.92
N ILE A 195 -11.15 9.75 6.33
CA ILE A 195 -11.91 8.65 5.72
C ILE A 195 -12.08 8.88 4.21
N VAL A 196 -12.57 10.06 3.81
CA VAL A 196 -12.78 10.38 2.38
C VAL A 196 -11.44 10.43 1.64
N LYS A 197 -10.42 11.06 2.22
CA LYS A 197 -9.08 11.15 1.61
C LYS A 197 -8.47 9.78 1.36
N ARG A 198 -8.56 8.85 2.32
CA ARG A 198 -8.07 7.47 2.14
C ARG A 198 -8.86 6.72 1.08
N ALA A 199 -10.19 6.87 1.05
CA ALA A 199 -11.03 6.30 0.00
C ALA A 199 -10.64 6.79 -1.40
N LEU A 200 -10.37 8.10 -1.57
CA LEU A 200 -9.91 8.66 -2.86
C LEU A 200 -8.51 8.16 -3.25
N ASN A 201 -7.64 7.92 -2.27
CA ASN A 201 -6.33 7.32 -2.51
C ASN A 201 -6.47 5.89 -3.07
N GLN A 202 -7.37 5.11 -2.48
CA GLN A 202 -7.68 3.75 -2.90
C GLN A 202 -8.39 3.73 -4.27
N GLU A 203 -9.34 4.62 -4.52
CA GLU A 203 -9.98 4.79 -5.83
C GLU A 203 -8.94 5.09 -6.92
N ARG A 204 -7.99 5.98 -6.64
CA ARG A 204 -6.90 6.31 -7.57
C ARG A 204 -6.08 5.07 -7.91
N PHE A 205 -5.66 4.30 -6.90
CA PHE A 205 -4.94 3.05 -7.11
C PHE A 205 -5.71 2.08 -8.01
N ILE A 206 -7.00 1.87 -7.73
CA ILE A 206 -7.85 0.95 -8.50
C ILE A 206 -7.92 1.37 -9.97
N ASN A 207 -7.98 2.68 -10.23
CA ASN A 207 -8.07 3.24 -11.58
C ASN A 207 -6.72 3.23 -12.32
N THR A 208 -5.60 3.41 -11.63
CA THR A 208 -4.27 3.51 -12.27
C THR A 208 -3.55 2.17 -12.36
N HIS A 209 -3.84 1.24 -11.45
CA HIS A 209 -3.10 -0.01 -11.26
C HIS A 209 -4.00 -1.24 -11.33
N SER A 210 -4.93 -1.27 -12.29
CA SER A 210 -5.93 -2.33 -12.41
C SER A 210 -5.35 -3.73 -12.66
N GLY A 211 -4.08 -3.83 -13.06
CA GLY A 211 -3.33 -5.07 -13.26
C GLY A 211 -2.35 -5.42 -12.14
N SER A 212 -2.34 -4.67 -11.04
CA SER A 212 -1.47 -4.94 -9.89
C SER A 212 -1.86 -6.25 -9.21
N GLU A 213 -0.87 -6.96 -8.66
CA GLU A 213 -1.10 -8.11 -7.77
C GLU A 213 -1.89 -7.72 -6.52
N LYS A 214 -1.83 -6.44 -6.10
CA LYS A 214 -2.49 -5.91 -4.90
C LYS A 214 -3.90 -5.35 -5.14
N ILE A 215 -4.43 -5.54 -6.35
CA ILE A 215 -5.68 -4.89 -6.76
C ILE A 215 -6.87 -5.33 -5.90
N ASP A 216 -6.91 -6.60 -5.49
CA ASP A 216 -8.04 -7.13 -4.76
C ASP A 216 -8.00 -6.72 -3.29
N GLU A 217 -6.82 -6.63 -2.67
CA GLU A 217 -6.66 -6.07 -1.32
C GLU A 217 -7.10 -4.60 -1.27
N ILE A 218 -6.69 -3.78 -2.25
CA ILE A 218 -7.09 -2.38 -2.29
C ILE A 218 -8.59 -2.23 -2.58
N LYS A 219 -9.20 -3.08 -3.40
CA LYS A 219 -10.67 -3.08 -3.59
C LYS A 219 -11.41 -3.42 -2.29
N GLN A 220 -10.95 -4.41 -1.54
CA GLN A 220 -11.57 -4.75 -0.25
C GLN A 220 -11.42 -3.60 0.76
N LEU A 221 -10.24 -2.98 0.81
CA LEU A 221 -10.00 -1.80 1.62
C LEU A 221 -10.94 -0.66 1.20
N TYR A 222 -11.06 -0.40 -0.10
CA TYR A 222 -11.96 0.61 -0.64
C TYR A 222 -13.41 0.36 -0.26
N GLN A 223 -13.90 -0.88 -0.37
CA GLN A 223 -15.26 -1.25 0.06
C GLN A 223 -15.50 -1.00 1.56
N LYS A 224 -14.50 -1.25 2.40
CA LYS A 224 -14.56 -0.91 3.83
C LYS A 224 -14.68 0.60 4.04
N TYR A 225 -13.90 1.41 3.33
CA TYR A 225 -13.99 2.87 3.41
C TYR A 225 -15.30 3.42 2.84
N ILE A 226 -15.84 2.85 1.77
CA ILE A 226 -17.19 3.16 1.29
C ILE A 226 -18.24 2.84 2.37
N THR A 227 -18.10 1.73 3.09
CA THR A 227 -18.98 1.42 4.22
C THR A 227 -18.91 2.49 5.30
N PHE A 228 -17.70 2.95 5.66
CA PHE A 228 -17.55 4.07 6.59
C PHE A 228 -18.22 5.34 6.05
N ILE A 229 -18.03 5.68 4.78
CA ILE A 229 -18.63 6.87 4.18
C ILE A 229 -20.16 6.82 4.19
N LEU A 230 -20.77 5.65 3.95
CA LEU A 230 -22.22 5.51 3.84
C LEU A 230 -22.92 5.26 5.18
N TYR A 231 -22.22 4.70 6.16
CA TYR A 231 -22.84 4.22 7.40
C TYR A 231 -22.14 4.73 8.68
N GLY A 232 -20.86 5.04 8.62
CA GLY A 232 -20.01 5.23 9.80
C GLY A 232 -19.69 3.92 10.50
N CYS A 233 -19.51 3.96 11.82
CA CYS A 233 -19.47 2.77 12.67
C CYS A 233 -20.56 2.84 13.74
N ASN A 234 -20.79 1.75 14.48
CA ASN A 234 -21.90 1.68 15.45
C ASN A 234 -21.84 2.81 16.50
N ASN A 235 -20.66 3.11 17.04
CA ASN A 235 -20.48 4.16 18.04
C ASN A 235 -20.24 5.55 17.43
N THR A 236 -20.16 5.65 16.11
CA THR A 236 -19.95 6.89 15.33
C THR A 236 -20.78 6.84 14.04
N PRO A 237 -22.11 6.70 14.15
CA PRO A 237 -22.93 6.45 12.98
C PRO A 237 -23.03 7.72 12.12
N LEU A 238 -23.14 7.55 10.81
CA LEU A 238 -23.35 8.65 9.89
C LEU A 238 -24.70 9.37 10.13
N PHE A 239 -25.71 8.61 10.54
CA PHE A 239 -27.00 9.16 10.99
C PHE A 239 -27.26 8.76 12.43
N SER A 240 -27.66 9.72 13.26
CA SER A 240 -28.08 9.47 14.64
C SER A 240 -29.18 8.40 14.70
N TYR A 241 -29.04 7.43 15.60
CA TYR A 241 -30.03 6.36 15.75
C TYR A 241 -31.41 6.89 16.16
N ASP A 242 -31.46 7.86 17.07
CA ASP A 242 -32.71 8.40 17.61
C ASP A 242 -33.37 9.39 16.66
N THR A 243 -32.59 10.36 16.19
CA THR A 243 -33.15 11.51 15.46
C THR A 243 -33.08 11.36 13.94
N LYS A 244 -32.39 10.32 13.47
CA LYS A 244 -32.06 10.09 12.06
C LYS A 244 -31.33 11.26 11.40
N THR A 245 -30.73 12.15 12.19
CA THR A 245 -30.03 13.34 11.68
C THR A 245 -28.65 12.96 11.17
N PHE A 246 -28.29 13.50 10.01
CA PHE A 246 -26.97 13.36 9.41
C PHE A 246 -25.89 13.99 10.30
N ASN A 247 -24.73 13.32 10.42
CA ASN A 247 -23.63 13.77 11.24
C ASN A 247 -23.06 15.10 10.68
N PRO A 248 -23.01 16.18 11.48
CA PRO A 248 -22.57 17.48 11.00
C PRO A 248 -21.08 17.50 10.59
N GLN A 249 -20.22 16.74 11.27
CA GLN A 249 -18.80 16.63 10.92
C GLN A 249 -18.62 15.88 9.60
N ALA A 250 -19.38 14.81 9.38
CA ALA A 250 -19.38 14.10 8.09
C ALA A 250 -19.88 15.02 6.96
N ARG A 251 -20.93 15.80 7.21
CA ARG A 251 -21.45 16.78 6.26
C ARG A 251 -20.41 17.80 5.83
N GLU A 252 -19.68 18.36 6.79
CA GLU A 252 -18.62 19.31 6.52
C GLU A 252 -17.51 18.67 5.68
N ALA A 253 -17.02 17.49 6.08
CA ALA A 253 -16.00 16.76 5.35
C ALA A 253 -16.42 16.45 3.91
N TYR A 254 -17.67 16.04 3.69
CA TYR A 254 -18.17 15.67 2.36
C TYR A 254 -18.32 16.90 1.47
N LEU A 255 -18.84 18.01 2.01
CA LEU A 255 -18.92 19.27 1.27
C LEU A 255 -17.52 19.79 0.89
N ASN A 256 -16.56 19.69 1.81
CA ASN A 256 -15.17 20.06 1.54
C ASN A 256 -14.55 19.17 0.45
N ALA A 257 -14.81 17.86 0.48
CA ALA A 257 -14.31 16.94 -0.53
C ALA A 257 -14.88 17.23 -1.93
N VAL A 258 -16.20 17.47 -2.02
CA VAL A 258 -16.89 17.81 -3.28
C VAL A 258 -16.40 19.13 -3.86
N ALA A 259 -16.12 20.13 -3.03
CA ALA A 259 -15.65 21.43 -3.50
C ALA A 259 -14.22 21.39 -4.09
N ASN A 260 -13.37 20.46 -3.65
CA ASN A 260 -11.93 20.47 -3.92
C ASN A 260 -11.44 19.37 -4.85
N ASN A 261 -12.21 18.30 -5.04
CA ASN A 261 -11.76 17.13 -5.79
C ASN A 261 -12.58 16.96 -7.07
N GLY A 262 -11.90 17.03 -8.21
CA GLY A 262 -12.49 16.93 -9.55
C GLY A 262 -12.96 15.52 -9.92
N SER A 263 -12.69 15.07 -11.15
CA SER A 263 -13.33 13.96 -11.91
C SER A 263 -13.53 12.57 -11.27
N SER A 264 -13.19 12.35 -10.00
CA SER A 264 -13.46 11.13 -9.20
C SER A 264 -14.92 10.70 -9.31
N GLU A 265 -15.14 9.39 -9.43
CA GLU A 265 -16.49 8.83 -9.47
C GLU A 265 -17.11 8.84 -8.07
N LEU A 266 -16.31 8.53 -7.04
CA LEU A 266 -16.70 8.65 -5.64
C LEU A 266 -17.19 10.06 -5.30
N ILE A 267 -16.48 11.09 -5.73
CA ILE A 267 -16.87 12.47 -5.43
C ILE A 267 -18.21 12.84 -6.08
N LYS A 268 -18.44 12.43 -7.33
CA LYS A 268 -19.72 12.67 -8.02
C LYS A 268 -20.88 11.99 -7.28
N ASP A 269 -20.69 10.72 -6.90
CA ASP A 269 -21.69 9.98 -6.13
C ASP A 269 -21.91 10.60 -4.74
N LEU A 270 -20.84 11.10 -4.11
CA LEU A 270 -20.91 11.76 -2.80
C LEU A 270 -21.66 13.10 -2.89
N GLU A 271 -21.45 13.87 -3.95
CA GLU A 271 -22.17 15.10 -4.24
C GLU A 271 -23.67 14.82 -4.44
N GLU A 272 -24.01 13.83 -5.26
CA GLU A 272 -25.39 13.41 -5.47
C GLU A 272 -26.04 12.91 -4.17
N TYR A 273 -25.32 12.12 -3.38
CA TYR A 273 -25.79 11.65 -2.08
C TYR A 273 -26.09 12.80 -1.12
N LEU A 274 -25.16 13.75 -0.99
CA LEU A 274 -25.36 14.97 -0.20
C LEU A 274 -26.60 15.75 -0.67
N ASN A 275 -26.80 15.88 -1.98
CA ASN A 275 -27.96 16.56 -2.54
C ASN A 275 -29.28 15.87 -2.15
N VAL A 276 -29.31 14.53 -2.14
CA VAL A 276 -30.49 13.77 -1.68
C VAL A 276 -30.72 13.96 -0.17
N VAL A 277 -29.65 13.91 0.63
CA VAL A 277 -29.71 14.14 2.09
C VAL A 277 -30.22 15.55 2.42
N ILE A 278 -29.72 16.58 1.73
CA ILE A 278 -30.11 17.99 1.94
C ILE A 278 -31.58 18.21 1.54
N LYS A 279 -32.03 17.64 0.42
CA LYS A 279 -33.44 17.70 -0.01
C LYS A 279 -34.41 17.03 0.98
N ASN A 280 -33.89 16.16 1.85
CA ASN A 280 -34.62 15.43 2.88
C ASN A 280 -34.31 15.98 4.29
N ASP A 281 -34.08 17.30 4.40
CA ASP A 281 -33.86 18.02 5.67
C ASP A 281 -32.71 17.44 6.52
N ASN A 282 -31.70 16.85 5.87
CA ASN A 282 -30.58 16.15 6.50
C ASN A 282 -31.01 14.98 7.40
N LYS A 283 -32.07 14.26 7.00
CA LYS A 283 -32.60 13.10 7.71
C LYS A 283 -32.46 11.82 6.89
N LEU A 284 -32.26 10.69 7.56
CA LEU A 284 -32.36 9.36 6.95
C LEU A 284 -33.84 9.01 6.71
N THR A 285 -34.40 9.52 5.61
CA THR A 285 -35.71 9.13 5.10
C THR A 285 -35.60 7.86 4.24
N SER A 286 -36.73 7.28 3.83
CA SER A 286 -36.74 6.15 2.89
C SER A 286 -36.03 6.47 1.58
N GLN A 287 -36.17 7.70 1.06
CA GLN A 287 -35.49 8.13 -0.16
C GLN A 287 -33.96 8.17 0.02
N VAL A 288 -33.49 8.67 1.16
CA VAL A 288 -32.05 8.69 1.48
C VAL A 288 -31.51 7.28 1.66
N GLU A 289 -32.27 6.39 2.31
CA GLU A 289 -31.90 4.98 2.46
C GLU A 289 -31.81 4.26 1.11
N GLU A 290 -32.79 4.45 0.23
CA GLU A 290 -32.81 3.85 -1.11
C GLU A 290 -31.59 4.29 -1.94
N TYR A 291 -31.25 5.59 -1.91
CA TYR A 291 -30.05 6.09 -2.59
C TYR A 291 -28.76 5.57 -1.93
N ARG A 292 -28.69 5.54 -0.60
CA ARG A 292 -27.55 4.92 0.11
C ARG A 292 -27.36 3.46 -0.28
N ALA A 293 -28.45 2.70 -0.39
CA ALA A 293 -28.42 1.29 -0.77
C ALA A 293 -27.97 1.10 -2.24
N SER A 294 -28.32 2.02 -3.15
CA SER A 294 -27.86 1.98 -4.54
C SER A 294 -26.34 2.20 -4.62
N LEU A 295 -25.80 3.16 -3.87
CA LEU A 295 -24.35 3.37 -3.77
C LEU A 295 -23.65 2.16 -3.15
N ARG A 296 -24.21 1.59 -2.07
CA ARG A 296 -23.66 0.36 -1.49
C ARG A 296 -23.57 -0.73 -2.55
N LYS A 297 -24.63 -0.96 -3.33
CA LYS A 297 -24.64 -1.99 -4.37
C LYS A 297 -23.63 -1.71 -5.50
N LYS A 298 -23.40 -0.44 -5.84
CA LYS A 298 -22.43 -0.02 -6.86
C LYS A 298 -21.00 -0.37 -6.44
N TYR A 299 -20.62 -0.07 -5.21
CA TYR A 299 -19.24 -0.22 -4.73
C TYR A 299 -18.95 -1.57 -4.07
N ILE A 300 -19.97 -2.16 -3.45
CA ILE A 300 -19.89 -3.42 -2.70
C ILE A 300 -20.86 -4.40 -3.36
N PRO A 301 -20.53 -4.93 -4.56
CA PRO A 301 -21.37 -5.91 -5.21
C PRO A 301 -21.45 -7.16 -4.33
N GLU A 302 -22.63 -7.78 -4.26
CA GLU A 302 -22.80 -9.07 -3.63
C GLU A 302 -21.84 -10.06 -4.29
N GLN A 303 -20.92 -10.63 -3.51
CA GLN A 303 -20.12 -11.74 -4.00
C GLN A 303 -21.08 -12.90 -4.20
N ASN A 304 -21.22 -13.37 -5.45
CA ASN A 304 -21.94 -14.60 -5.73
C ASN A 304 -21.23 -15.73 -4.98
N SER A 305 -21.81 -16.14 -3.85
CA SER A 305 -21.41 -17.31 -3.07
C SER A 305 -21.54 -18.59 -3.87
#